data_AF-A0AAN4PTA9-F1
#
_entry.id   AF-A0AAN4PTA9-F1
#
_cell.length_a   1.000
_cell.length_b   1.000
_cell.length_c   1.000
_cell.angle_alpha   90.00
_cell.angle_beta   90.00
_cell.angle_gamma   90.00
#
_symmetry.space_group_name_H-M   'P 1'
#
loop_
_entity.id
_entity.type
_entity.pdbx_description
1 polymer ?
#
loop_
_entity_poly.entity_id
_entity_poly.type
_entity_poly.pdbx_seq_one_letter_code
_entity_poly.pdbx_strand_id
1 'polypeptide(L)'
;MGSPVLATGGASMGDMWDPRIRDYMIAIWACFAIAATVLGPLVRGFASSAKGWTWTIWELLWISGFALVLLFFFLPETFAPNILSRRERRIRRITGDQRYASEAETEIAPVASRIGLRGGPFCQNVVTYRSK
;
A
#
# COMPACT_ATOMS: atom_id res chain seq x y z
N MET A 1 8.21 14.97 -11.28
CA MET A 1 8.97 13.76 -10.90
C MET A 1 8.78 13.56 -9.39
N GLY A 2 7.57 13.26 -8.92
CA GLY A 2 6.99 11.93 -8.88
C GLY A 2 6.92 11.53 -7.40
N SER A 3 6.03 12.17 -6.63
CA SER A 3 5.86 11.89 -5.20
C SER A 3 5.48 10.41 -5.01
N PRO A 4 6.09 9.68 -4.07
CA PRO A 4 5.80 8.27 -3.85
C PRO A 4 4.31 8.04 -3.60
N VAL A 5 3.62 8.98 -2.95
CA VAL A 5 2.20 8.84 -2.60
C VAL A 5 1.30 8.70 -3.83
N LEU A 6 1.60 9.40 -4.93
CA LEU A 6 0.80 9.34 -6.16
C LEU A 6 1.08 8.02 -6.90
N ALA A 7 2.35 7.63 -7.01
CA ALA A 7 2.73 6.39 -7.66
C ALA A 7 2.19 5.16 -6.91
N THR A 8 2.28 5.16 -5.57
CA THR A 8 1.79 4.07 -4.72
C THR A 8 0.26 3.96 -4.79
N GLY A 9 -0.47 5.08 -4.78
CA GLY A 9 -1.94 5.05 -4.92
C GLY A 9 -2.39 4.42 -6.24
N GLY A 10 -1.77 4.81 -7.35
CA GLY A 10 -2.00 4.19 -8.67
C GLY A 10 -1.68 2.68 -8.70
N ALA A 11 -0.56 2.29 -8.11
CA ALA A 11 -0.10 0.91 -8.07
C ALA A 11 -1.03 0.02 -7.24
N SER A 12 -1.45 0.46 -6.05
CA SER A 12 -2.34 -0.33 -5.17
C SER A 12 -3.69 -0.62 -5.81
N MET A 13 -4.25 0.32 -6.58
CA MET A 13 -5.46 0.01 -7.36
C MET A 13 -5.15 -0.99 -8.49
N GLY A 14 -3.97 -0.86 -9.12
CA GLY A 14 -3.51 -1.84 -10.11
C GLY A 14 -3.43 -3.27 -9.57
N ASP A 15 -3.12 -3.44 -8.28
CA ASP A 15 -3.00 -4.76 -7.63
C ASP A 15 -4.36 -5.35 -7.21
N MET A 16 -5.40 -4.51 -7.04
CA MET A 16 -6.71 -4.95 -6.57
C MET A 16 -7.68 -5.36 -7.68
N TRP A 17 -7.53 -4.82 -8.90
CA TRP A 17 -8.52 -4.96 -9.98
C TRP A 17 -8.00 -5.78 -11.16
N ASP A 18 -8.90 -6.56 -11.78
CA ASP A 18 -8.63 -7.40 -12.95
C ASP A 18 -8.11 -6.56 -14.14
N PRO A 19 -7.18 -7.07 -14.97
CA PRO A 19 -6.54 -6.32 -16.05
C PRO A 19 -7.51 -5.64 -17.03
N ARG A 20 -8.73 -6.18 -17.20
CA ARG A 20 -9.75 -5.64 -18.12
C ARG A 20 -10.44 -4.36 -17.66
N ILE A 21 -10.42 -4.06 -16.37
CA ILE A 21 -11.08 -2.88 -15.78
C ILE A 21 -10.09 -1.88 -15.17
N ARG A 22 -8.81 -2.27 -15.13
CA ARG A 22 -7.72 -1.52 -14.50
C ARG A 22 -7.48 -0.17 -15.18
N ASP A 23 -7.59 -0.10 -16.49
CA ASP A 23 -7.44 1.11 -17.29
C ASP A 23 -8.49 2.18 -16.94
N TYR A 24 -9.76 1.78 -16.83
CA TYR A 24 -10.84 2.66 -16.39
C TYR A 24 -10.64 3.17 -14.96
N MET A 25 -10.22 2.30 -14.03
CA MET A 25 -9.93 2.69 -12.65
C MET A 25 -8.78 3.69 -12.54
N ILE A 26 -7.70 3.46 -13.30
CA ILE A 26 -6.56 4.39 -13.35
C ILE A 26 -6.97 5.73 -13.96
N ALA A 27 -7.81 5.74 -15.00
CA ALA A 27 -8.32 6.98 -15.59
C ALA A 27 -9.15 7.80 -14.59
N ILE A 28 -10.05 7.15 -13.85
CA ILE A 28 -10.86 7.81 -12.81
C ILE A 28 -9.96 8.40 -11.72
N TRP A 29 -8.95 7.64 -11.27
CA TRP A 29 -7.99 8.14 -10.28
C TRP A 29 -7.17 9.33 -10.79
N ALA A 30 -6.75 9.31 -12.06
CA ALA A 30 -6.05 10.42 -12.67
C ALA A 30 -6.92 11.68 -12.72
N CYS A 31 -8.22 11.55 -13.03
CA CYS A 31 -9.17 12.68 -12.98
C CYS A 31 -9.25 13.30 -11.58
N PHE A 32 -9.33 12.47 -10.53
CA PHE A 32 -9.32 12.96 -9.14
C PHE A 32 -8.01 13.65 -8.78
N ALA A 33 -6.86 13.09 -9.19
CA ALA A 33 -5.56 13.69 -8.95
C ALA A 33 -5.46 15.09 -9.59
N ILE A 34 -5.93 15.24 -10.83
CA ILE A 34 -5.96 16.53 -11.53
C ILE A 34 -6.90 17.52 -10.83
N ALA A 35 -8.10 17.08 -10.45
CA ALA A 35 -9.07 17.93 -9.75
C ALA A 35 -8.52 18.45 -8.41
N ALA A 36 -7.83 17.60 -7.65
CA ALA A 36 -7.20 17.98 -6.39
C ALA A 36 -6.13 19.07 -6.59
N THR A 37 -5.32 18.98 -7.66
CA THR A 37 -4.33 20.02 -7.99
C THR A 37 -4.95 21.37 -8.34
N VAL A 38 -6.17 21.41 -8.86
CA VAL A 38 -6.88 22.67 -9.16
C VAL A 38 -7.56 23.23 -7.90
N LEU A 39 -8.23 22.37 -7.13
CA LEU A 39 -8.96 22.76 -5.93
C LEU A 39 -8.03 23.23 -4.79
N GLY A 40 -6.86 22.59 -4.64
CA GLY A 40 -5.93 22.90 -3.56
C GLY A 40 -5.48 24.37 -3.52
N PRO A 41 -4.92 24.92 -4.62
CA PRO A 41 -4.57 26.33 -4.72
C PRO A 41 -5.79 27.25 -4.72
N LEU A 42 -6.93 26.82 -5.29
CA LEU A 42 -8.15 27.63 -5.33
C LEU A 42 -8.64 27.96 -3.92
N VAL A 43 -8.86 26.94 -3.09
CA VAL A 43 -9.33 27.12 -1.70
C VAL A 43 -8.30 27.88 -0.87
N ARG A 44 -7.01 27.50 -1.02
CA ARG A 44 -5.88 28.14 -0.34
C ARG A 44 -5.72 29.63 -0.70
N GLY A 45 -5.99 30.00 -1.96
CA GLY A 45 -5.91 31.38 -2.45
C GLY A 45 -6.95 32.27 -1.78
N PHE A 46 -8.20 31.82 -1.74
CA PHE A 46 -9.27 32.56 -1.06
C PHE A 46 -9.04 32.67 0.45
N ALA A 47 -8.57 31.61 1.10
CA ALA A 47 -8.26 31.62 2.52
C ALA A 47 -7.14 32.62 2.89
N SER A 48 -6.08 32.66 2.07
CA SER A 48 -4.96 33.58 2.26
C SER A 48 -5.37 35.04 2.12
N SER A 49 -6.24 35.38 1.17
CA SER A 49 -6.71 36.75 0.96
C SER A 49 -7.63 37.26 2.07
N ALA A 50 -8.38 36.38 2.73
CA ALA A 50 -9.34 36.77 3.76
C ALA A 50 -8.73 36.86 5.18
N LYS A 51 -7.86 35.90 5.56
CA LYS A 51 -7.41 35.74 6.97
C LYS A 51 -5.89 35.56 7.13
N GLY A 52 -5.12 35.70 6.05
CA GLY A 52 -3.65 35.62 6.07
C GLY A 52 -3.09 34.20 5.90
N TRP A 53 -1.76 34.10 5.86
CA TRP A 53 -1.04 32.89 5.45
C TRP A 53 -1.13 31.71 6.45
N THR A 54 -1.36 31.99 7.73
CA THR A 54 -1.45 30.97 8.78
C THR A 54 -2.75 30.17 8.72
N TRP A 55 -3.84 30.80 8.28
CA TRP A 55 -5.16 30.16 8.19
C TRP A 55 -5.17 28.98 7.20
N THR A 56 -4.41 29.12 6.12
CA THR A 56 -4.15 28.06 5.15
C THR A 56 -3.57 26.78 5.75
N ILE A 57 -2.70 26.91 6.77
CA ILE A 57 -2.05 25.76 7.41
C ILE A 57 -3.07 24.98 8.23
N TRP A 58 -3.96 25.68 8.93
CA TRP A 58 -5.04 25.05 9.68
C TRP A 58 -5.99 24.28 8.76
N GLU A 59 -6.43 24.87 7.64
CA GLU A 59 -7.30 24.16 6.67
C GLU A 59 -6.66 22.87 6.15
N LEU A 60 -5.37 22.90 5.84
CA LEU A 60 -4.64 21.71 5.41
C LEU A 60 -4.55 20.65 6.51
N LEU A 61 -4.38 21.07 7.77
CA LEU A 61 -4.34 20.17 8.92
C LEU A 61 -5.68 19.46 9.12
N TRP A 62 -6.80 20.18 9.00
CA TRP A 62 -8.14 19.58 9.10
C TRP A 62 -8.40 18.57 7.98
N ILE A 63 -8.09 18.91 6.73
CA ILE A 63 -8.29 18.02 5.58
C ILE A 63 -7.41 16.77 5.70
N SER A 64 -6.13 16.93 6.04
CA SER A 64 -5.20 15.81 6.23
C SER A 64 -5.61 14.92 7.41
N GLY A 65 -5.99 15.53 8.53
CA GLY A 65 -6.47 14.82 9.71
C GLY A 65 -7.75 14.03 9.42
N PHE A 66 -8.71 14.62 8.72
CA PHE A 66 -9.93 13.94 8.31
C PHE A 66 -9.63 12.76 7.36
N ALA A 67 -8.76 12.94 6.38
CA ALA A 67 -8.33 11.86 5.50
C ALA A 67 -7.65 10.72 6.28
N LEU A 68 -6.83 11.04 7.29
CA LEU A 68 -6.17 10.06 8.13
C LEU A 68 -7.16 9.31 9.03
N VAL A 69 -8.16 9.99 9.60
CA VAL A 69 -9.22 9.36 10.40
C VAL A 69 -10.07 8.44 9.53
N LEU A 70 -10.48 8.90 8.34
CA LEU A 70 -11.18 8.05 7.38
C LEU A 70 -10.34 6.84 7.01
N LEU A 71 -9.07 7.02 6.68
CA LEU A 71 -8.17 5.92 6.39
C LEU A 71 -8.06 4.96 7.58
N PHE A 72 -7.95 5.46 8.80
CA PHE A 72 -7.85 4.62 10.00
C PHE A 72 -9.10 3.75 10.22
N PHE A 73 -10.30 4.28 9.95
CA PHE A 73 -11.54 3.52 10.08
C PHE A 73 -11.85 2.61 8.89
N PHE A 74 -11.60 3.08 7.66
CA PHE A 74 -11.90 2.34 6.43
C PHE A 74 -10.81 1.35 6.02
N LEU A 75 -9.62 1.43 6.61
CA LEU A 75 -8.49 0.55 6.34
C LEU A 75 -8.22 -0.36 7.56
N PRO A 76 -9.11 -1.32 7.89
CA PRO A 76 -8.83 -2.32 8.91
C PRO A 76 -7.70 -3.23 8.41
N GLU A 77 -6.47 -2.96 8.87
CA GLU A 77 -5.24 -3.71 8.56
C GLU A 77 -5.17 -4.30 7.14
N THR A 78 -5.02 -3.46 6.11
CA THR A 78 -4.66 -3.92 4.73
C THR A 78 -3.18 -4.30 4.62
N PHE A 79 -2.61 -4.97 5.62
CA PHE A 79 -1.30 -5.60 5.48
C PHE A 79 -1.54 -7.07 5.10
N ALA A 80 -1.95 -7.28 3.83
CA ALA A 80 -2.18 -8.59 3.24
C ALA A 80 -1.07 -9.62 3.60
N PRO A 81 0.24 -9.29 3.54
CA PRO A 81 1.27 -10.25 3.93
C PRO A 81 1.32 -10.55 5.43
N ASN A 82 0.89 -9.65 6.33
CA ASN A 82 0.80 -9.93 7.78
C ASN A 82 -0.44 -10.79 8.09
N ILE A 83 -1.55 -10.59 7.39
CA ILE A 83 -2.75 -11.45 7.51
C ILE A 83 -2.46 -12.85 6.97
N LEU A 84 -1.79 -12.97 5.82
CA LEU A 84 -1.36 -14.25 5.25
C LEU A 84 -0.36 -14.95 6.17
N SER A 85 0.66 -14.24 6.67
CA SER A 85 1.63 -14.77 7.63
C SER A 85 0.99 -15.27 8.93
N ARG A 86 -0.03 -14.56 9.44
CA ARG A 86 -0.79 -14.98 10.64
C ARG A 86 -1.67 -16.20 10.37
N ARG A 87 -2.32 -16.26 9.19
CA ARG A 87 -3.12 -17.42 8.77
C ARG A 87 -2.24 -18.64 8.52
N GLU A 88 -1.07 -18.48 7.92
CA GLU A 88 -0.12 -19.57 7.69
C GLU A 88 0.49 -20.11 8.97
N ARG A 89 0.87 -19.25 9.94
CA ARG A 89 1.28 -19.74 11.26
C ARG A 89 0.18 -20.53 11.95
N ARG A 90 -1.09 -20.17 11.73
CA ARG A 90 -2.23 -20.91 12.27
C ARG A 90 -2.39 -22.26 11.54
N ILE A 91 -2.31 -22.29 10.22
CA ILE A 91 -2.44 -23.53 9.43
C ILE A 91 -1.27 -24.49 9.67
N ARG A 92 -0.02 -23.99 9.73
CA ARG A 92 1.18 -24.79 10.05
C ARG A 92 1.07 -25.47 11.43
N ARG A 93 0.48 -24.78 12.42
CA ARG A 93 0.26 -25.35 13.76
C ARG A 93 -0.80 -26.45 13.80
N ILE A 94 -1.80 -26.38 12.93
CA ILE A 94 -2.93 -27.33 12.91
C ILE A 94 -2.59 -28.55 12.06
N THR A 95 -1.97 -28.37 10.90
CA THR A 95 -1.67 -29.46 9.96
C THR A 95 -0.32 -30.14 10.25
N GLY A 96 0.61 -29.49 10.95
CA GLY A 96 1.94 -30.05 11.21
C GLY A 96 2.87 -30.12 9.99
N ASP A 97 2.35 -29.86 8.78
CA ASP A 97 3.13 -29.76 7.55
C ASP A 97 3.72 -28.37 7.35
N GLN A 98 5.05 -28.32 7.15
CA GLN A 98 5.80 -27.09 6.87
C GLN A 98 5.69 -26.62 5.42
N ARG A 99 4.83 -27.26 4.60
CA ARG A 99 4.69 -26.99 3.15
C ARG A 99 3.86 -25.75 2.81
N TYR A 100 3.13 -25.17 3.77
CA TYR A 100 2.33 -23.98 3.54
C TYR A 100 3.18 -22.73 3.67
N ALA A 101 3.70 -22.22 2.56
CA ALA A 101 4.42 -20.95 2.49
C ALA A 101 3.58 -19.88 1.77
N SER A 102 3.62 -18.66 2.28
CA SER A 102 3.00 -17.49 1.65
C SER A 102 3.60 -17.24 0.28
N GLU A 103 2.78 -16.74 -0.66
CA GLU A 103 3.27 -16.24 -1.95
C GLU A 103 4.35 -15.17 -1.74
N ALA A 104 4.14 -14.23 -0.80
CA ALA A 104 5.17 -13.28 -0.36
C ALA A 104 6.47 -13.92 0.19
N GLU A 105 6.42 -15.03 0.94
CA GLU A 105 7.63 -15.74 1.40
C GLU A 105 8.37 -16.42 0.23
N THR A 106 7.61 -16.92 -0.76
CA THR A 106 8.15 -17.56 -1.96
C THR A 106 8.80 -16.54 -2.92
N GLU A 107 8.27 -15.32 -3.02
CA GLU A 107 8.86 -14.22 -3.79
C GLU A 107 10.12 -13.62 -3.16
N ILE A 108 10.19 -13.58 -1.83
CA ILE A 108 11.34 -13.02 -1.09
C ILE A 108 12.53 -14.00 -1.06
N ALA A 109 12.27 -15.32 -1.05
CA ALA A 109 13.31 -16.37 -1.02
C ALA A 109 14.40 -16.24 -2.11
N PRO A 110 14.08 -16.06 -3.41
CA PRO A 110 15.11 -15.91 -4.45
C PRO A 110 15.88 -14.58 -4.32
N VAL A 111 15.25 -13.51 -3.87
CA VAL A 111 15.89 -12.19 -3.70
C VAL A 111 16.88 -12.22 -2.53
N ALA A 112 16.51 -12.83 -1.40
CA ALA A 112 17.38 -13.00 -0.23
C ALA A 112 18.65 -13.81 -0.56
N SER A 113 18.53 -14.82 -1.43
CA SER A 113 19.67 -15.64 -1.86
C SER A 113 20.69 -14.86 -2.72
N ARG A 114 20.24 -13.85 -3.49
CA ARG A 114 21.12 -13.00 -4.32
C ARG A 114 21.85 -11.92 -3.51
N ILE A 115 21.27 -11.46 -2.40
CA ILE A 115 21.81 -10.37 -1.56
C ILE A 115 22.80 -10.91 -0.51
N GLY A 116 23.03 -12.23 -0.45
CA GLY A 116 24.02 -12.81 0.46
C GLY A 116 23.62 -12.77 1.93
N LEU A 117 22.35 -12.50 2.25
CA LEU A 117 21.78 -12.60 3.61
C LEU A 117 21.58 -14.08 4.00
N ARG A 118 22.69 -14.82 4.02
CA ARG A 118 22.73 -16.28 4.29
C ARG A 118 22.70 -16.62 5.78
N GLY A 119 22.34 -15.67 6.65
CA GLY A 119 22.54 -15.79 8.10
C GLY A 119 21.37 -15.36 8.99
N GLY A 120 20.21 -15.00 8.42
CA GLY A 120 19.02 -14.74 9.22
C GLY A 120 18.28 -16.04 9.57
N PRO A 121 17.77 -16.23 10.80
CA PRO A 121 17.00 -17.42 11.21
C PRO A 121 15.67 -17.61 10.44
N PHE A 122 15.38 -16.73 9.49
CA PHE A 122 14.18 -16.74 8.65
C PHE A 122 14.32 -17.65 7.41
N CYS A 123 15.54 -17.91 6.92
CA CYS A 123 15.75 -18.64 5.66
C CYS A 123 15.91 -20.16 5.79
N GLN A 124 15.91 -20.72 7.00
CA GLN A 124 16.42 -22.09 7.19
C GLN A 124 15.42 -23.21 6.88
N ASN A 125 14.15 -22.90 6.58
CA ASN A 125 13.12 -23.91 6.34
C ASN A 125 12.39 -23.79 4.98
N VAL A 126 12.89 -22.99 4.04
CA VAL A 126 12.34 -22.92 2.68
C VAL A 126 13.28 -23.64 1.72
N VAL A 127 13.23 -24.96 1.74
CA VAL A 127 13.78 -25.80 0.66
C VAL A 127 12.64 -26.66 0.11
N THR A 128 12.53 -26.66 -1.21
CA THR A 128 11.67 -27.49 -2.09
C THR A 128 10.28 -26.95 -2.47
N TYR A 129 10.17 -26.33 -3.65
CA TYR A 129 9.63 -27.00 -4.86
C TYR A 129 9.82 -26.13 -6.13
N ARG A 130 10.73 -26.55 -7.01
CA ARG A 130 10.76 -26.21 -8.44
C ARG A 130 10.71 -27.53 -9.21
N SER A 131 9.52 -27.94 -9.64
CA SER A 131 9.24 -28.98 -10.65
C SER A 131 7.71 -29.09 -10.73
N LYS A 132 6.98 -28.85 -11.81
CA LYS A 132 7.22 -28.82 -13.26
C LYS A 132 6.50 -27.62 -13.88
#